data_AF-A0A941RWD8-F1
#
_entry.id   AF-A0A941RWD8-F1
#
_cell.length_a   1.000
_cell.length_b   1.000
_cell.length_c   1.000
_cell.angle_alpha   90.00
_cell.angle_beta   90.00
_cell.angle_gamma   90.00
#
_symmetry.space_group_name_H-M   'P 1'
#
loop_
_entity.id
_entity.type
_entity.pdbx_description
1 polymer ?
#
loop_
_entity_poly.entity_id
_entity_poly.type
_entity_poly.pdbx_seq_one_letter_code
_entity_poly.pdbx_strand_id
1 'polypeptide(L)' 'MLGVILGVFTFLLGAKGFSAEGLPLTKNRNITGGTAKVIGVVCMLLGGLFVLEGLFGVLRILAIVTRAGR' A
#
# COMPACT_ATOMS: atom_id res chain seq x y z
N MET A 1 0.95 -6.95 -11.38
CA MET A 1 0.31 -7.64 -10.23
C MET A 1 1.10 -7.48 -8.92
N LEU A 2 2.41 -7.77 -8.91
CA LEU A 2 3.25 -7.64 -7.70
C LEU A 2 3.14 -6.27 -7.00
N GLY A 3 3.18 -5.16 -7.76
CA GLY A 3 3.05 -3.80 -7.20
C GLY A 3 1.70 -3.52 -6.53
N VAL A 4 0.60 -4.08 -7.06
CA VAL A 4 -0.74 -3.93 -6.45
C VAL A 4 -0.81 -4.70 -5.14
N ILE A 5 -0.27 -5.93 -5.11
CA ILE A 5 -0.25 -6.77 -3.91
C ILE A 5 0.60 -6.09 -2.82
N LEU A 6 1.84 -5.71 -3.13
CA LEU A 6 2.72 -4.97 -2.22
C LEU A 6 2.08 -3.66 -1.75
N GLY A 7 1.44 -2.91 -2.65
CA GLY A 7 0.76 -1.67 -2.32
C GLY A 7 -0.36 -1.87 -1.30
N VAL A 8 -1.22 -2.89 -1.50
CA VAL A 8 -2.30 -3.22 -0.56
C VAL A 8 -1.76 -3.65 0.81
N PHE A 9 -0.75 -4.53 0.85
CA PHE A 9 -0.14 -4.94 2.13
C PHE A 9 0.50 -3.77 2.88
N THR A 10 1.20 -2.89 2.15
CA THR A 10 1.84 -1.71 2.72
C THR A 10 0.80 -0.70 3.23
N PHE A 11 -0.31 -0.54 2.52
CA PHE A 11 -1.42 0.30 2.94
C PHE A 11 -2.10 -0.22 4.21
N LEU A 12 -2.35 -1.53 4.29
CA LEU A 12 -2.91 -2.17 5.49
C LEU A 12 -1.98 -2.08 6.70
N LEU A 13 -0.66 -2.20 6.48
CA LEU A 13 0.36 -1.93 7.50
C LEU A 13 0.29 -0.48 7.98
N GLY A 14 0.17 0.48 7.06
CA GLY A 14 -0.01 1.89 7.41
C GLY A 14 -1.27 2.14 8.23
N ALA A 15 -2.39 1.49 7.87
CA ALA A 15 -3.64 1.52 8.63
C ALA A 15 -3.49 0.97 10.04
N LYS A 16 -2.73 -0.11 10.23
CA LYS A 16 -2.42 -0.64 11.56
C LYS A 16 -1.63 0.33 12.44
N GLY A 17 -0.85 1.25 11.86
CA GLY A 17 -0.15 2.31 12.61
C GLY A 17 -1.08 3.29 13.35
N PHE A 18 -2.37 3.34 12.97
CA PHE A 18 -3.39 4.14 13.65
C PHE A 18 -4.22 3.34 14.66
N SER A 19 -4.03 2.02 14.74
CA SER A 19 -4.70 1.17 15.72
C SER A 19 -4.16 1.41 17.13
N ALA A 20 -4.98 1.13 18.14
CA ALA A 20 -4.57 1.18 19.55
C ALA A 20 -3.41 0.22 19.87
N GLU A 21 -3.29 -0.87 19.11
CA GLU A 21 -2.18 -1.83 19.21
C GLU A 21 -0.84 -1.26 18.72
N GLY A 22 -0.86 -0.18 17.93
CA GLY A 22 0.33 0.43 17.32
C GLY A 22 0.90 -0.38 16.16
N LEU A 23 1.97 0.14 15.57
CA LEU A 23 2.67 -0.50 14.47
C LEU A 23 3.65 -1.57 15.03
N PRO A 24 3.54 -2.84 14.63
CA PRO A 24 4.46 -3.87 15.08
C PRO A 24 5.82 -3.68 14.42
N LEU A 25 6.86 -3.35 15.19
CA LEU A 25 8.25 -3.31 14.67
C LEU A 25 8.97 -4.62 14.87
N THR A 26 8.70 -5.30 15.98
CA THR A 26 9.30 -6.60 16.31
C THR A 26 8.27 -7.50 16.98
N LYS A 27 8.56 -8.80 17.09
CA LYS A 27 7.68 -9.79 17.73
C LYS A 27 7.27 -9.43 19.17
N ASN A 28 8.02 -8.55 19.84
CA ASN A 28 7.82 -8.16 21.24
C ASN A 28 7.75 -6.63 21.46
N ARG A 29 7.74 -5.81 20.40
CA ARG A 29 7.59 -4.36 20.52
C ARG A 29 6.72 -3.78 19.42
N ASN A 30 5.73 -3.02 19.85
CA ASN A 30 4.92 -2.17 19.00
C ASN A 30 5.28 -0.71 19.26
N ILE A 31 5.38 0.09 18.20
CA ILE A 31 5.47 1.54 18.32
C ILE A 31 4.04 2.09 18.36
N THR A 32 3.74 2.84 19.42
CA THR A 32 2.45 3.50 19.64
C THR A 32 2.63 5.02 19.69
N GLY A 33 1.52 5.76 19.60
CA GLY A 33 1.52 7.21 19.72
C GLY A 33 1.84 7.96 18.43
N GLY A 34 2.40 9.17 18.55
CA GLY A 34 2.61 10.08 17.42
C GLY A 34 3.52 9.51 16.33
N THR A 35 4.61 8.84 16.73
CA THR A 35 5.57 8.23 15.80
C THR A 35 4.93 7.11 14.96
N ALA A 36 4.03 6.32 15.57
CA ALA A 36 3.28 5.27 14.85
C ALA A 36 2.38 5.87 13.76
N LYS A 37 1.74 7.00 14.06
CA LYS A 37 0.87 7.71 13.11
C LYS A 37 1.67 8.28 11.95
N VAL A 38 2.82 8.92 12.20
CA VAL A 38 3.67 9.47 11.13
C VAL A 38 4.13 8.37 10.17
N ILE A 39 4.65 7.26 10.72
CA ILE A 39 5.06 6.11 9.90
C ILE A 39 3.84 5.52 9.16
N GLY A 40 2.69 5.43 9.84
CA GLY A 40 1.43 4.98 9.25
C GLY A 40 0.99 5.81 8.04
N VAL A 41 1.05 7.14 8.14
CA VAL A 41 0.76 8.06 7.01
C VAL A 41 1.70 7.80 5.84
N VAL A 42 3.01 7.70 6.11
CA VAL A 42 4.00 7.47 5.04
C VAL A 42 3.76 6.12 4.35
N CYS A 43 3.49 5.06 5.12
CA CYS A 43 3.15 3.75 4.57
C CYS A 43 1.84 3.75 3.75
N MET A 44 0.81 4.48 4.19
CA MET A 44 -0.42 4.64 3.41
C MET A 44 -0.18 5.37 2.09
N LEU A 45 0.59 6.46 2.11
CA LEU A 45 0.91 7.22 0.90
C LEU A 45 1.70 6.37 -0.09
N LEU A 46 2.75 5.67 0.37
CA LEU A 46 3.53 4.75 -0.46
C LEU A 46 2.68 3.60 -1.00
N GLY A 47 1.87 2.96 -0.14
CA GLY A 47 0.98 1.88 -0.54
C GLY A 47 -0.04 2.32 -1.59
N GLY A 48 -0.67 3.48 -1.39
CA GLY A 48 -1.61 4.07 -2.36
C GLY A 48 -0.95 4.37 -3.70
N LEU A 49 0.28 4.89 -3.69
CA LEU A 49 1.05 5.19 -4.89
C LEU A 49 1.39 3.91 -5.68
N PHE A 50 1.80 2.84 -4.99
CA PHE A 50 2.03 1.53 -5.62
C PHE A 50 0.77 0.90 -6.21
N VAL A 51 -0.39 1.04 -5.54
CA VAL A 51 -1.67 0.56 -6.07
C VAL A 51 -2.06 1.34 -7.32
N LEU A 52 -1.93 2.67 -7.30
CA LEU A 52 -2.20 3.53 -8.46
C LEU A 52 -1.33 3.17 -9.66
N GLU A 53 -0.01 3.06 -9.47
CA GLU A 53 0.94 2.72 -10.53
C GLU A 53 0.63 1.34 -11.12
N GLY A 54 0.37 0.35 -10.27
CA GLY A 54 -0.05 -0.99 -10.69
C GLY A 54 -1.39 -1.01 -11.44
N LEU A 55 -2.36 -0.18 -11.04
CA LEU A 55 -3.65 -0.05 -11.70
C LEU A 55 -3.52 0.61 -13.08
N PHE A 56 -2.74 1.68 -13.20
CA PHE A 56 -2.44 2.32 -14.47
C PHE A 56 -1.75 1.37 -15.45
N GLY A 57 -0.81 0.54 -14.97
CA GLY A 57 -0.17 -0.50 -15.77
C GLY A 57 -1.18 -1.50 -16.34
N VAL A 58 -2.10 -2.00 -15.51
CA VAL A 58 -3.16 -2.92 -15.94
C VAL A 58 -4.08 -2.26 -16.97
N LEU A 59 -4.54 -1.03 -16.69
CA LEU A 59 -5.42 -0.28 -17.61
C LEU A 59 -4.76 -0.05 -18.98
N ARG A 60 -3.47 0.28 -19.03
CA ARG A 60 -2.74 0.46 -20.29
C ARG A 60 -2.62 -0.85 -21.07
N ILE A 61 -2.28 -1.95 -20.41
CA ILE A 61 -2.22 -3.26 -21.07
C ILE A 61 -3.60 -3.63 -21.63
N LEU A 62 -4.65 -3.43 -20.85
CA LEU A 62 -6.02 -3.74 -21.26
C LEU A 62 -6.47 -2.87 -22.44
N ALA A 63 -6.09 -1.58 -22.44
CA ALA A 63 -6.33 -0.66 -23.56
C ALA A 63 -5.55 -1.04 -24.83
N ILE A 64 -4.34 -1.58 -24.70
CA ILE A 64 -3.54 -2.08 -25.83
C ILE A 64 -4.16 -3.36 -26.39
N VAL A 65 -4.51 -4.33 -25.54
CA VAL A 65 -5.12 -5.61 -25.93
C VAL A 65 -6.47 -5.38 -26.62
N THR A 66 -7.31 -4.50 -26.09
CA THR A 66 -8.60 -4.16 -26.72
C THR A 66 -8.45 -3.43 -28.05
N ARG A 67 -7.36 -2.70 -28.27
CA ARG A 67 -7.04 -2.10 -29.57
C ARG A 67 -6.44 -3.10 -30.56
N ALA A 68 -5.68 -4.08 -30.10
CA ALA A 68 -5.06 -5.10 -30.96
C ALA A 68 -6.05 -6.19 -31.42
N GLY A 69 -7.19 -6.33 -30.74
CA GLY A 69 -8.26 -7.27 -31.11
C GLY A 69 -9.33 -6.72 -32.06
N ARG A 70 -9.23 -5.45 -32.48
CA ARG A 70 -10.01 -4.85 -33.58
C ARG A 70 -9.13 -4.72 -34.81
#